data_AF-A0A817PFR8-F1
#
_entry.id   AF-A0A817PFR8-F1
#
_cell.length_a   1.000
_cell.length_b   1.000
_cell.length_c   1.000
_cell.angle_alpha   90.00
_cell.angle_beta   90.00
_cell.angle_gamma   90.00
#
_symmetry.space_group_name_H-M   'P 1'
#
loop_
_entity.id
_entity.type
_entity.pdbx_description
1 polymer ?
#
loop_
_entity_poly.entity_id
_entity_poly.type
_entity_poly.pdbx_seq_one_letter_code
_entity_poly.pdbx_strand_id
1 'polypeptide(L)'
;MSTNKTIGHDFSRFTAIRTAYSKRFNYTFELNFVQRKSRRAEYRKIEVIISYYRKYSQTDAFDYLFWMDWDTCIMNGTVSLDSFIPTSLPDIILTDHDQPINNGALFLRLRGVPRVGRFLQFWQKQSQLADWEWTDNGAMYPSLIVYLDRDPDYNNECGHGHTLRCFIEQLLSVKYKLPYGRRFSQYFYCIPAPLGFNNHHFDEAKLYNWDSTTTYYPDKGMFAIHTKDEDIWANLSEKINGWSGDNISTLPWVDF
;
A
#
# COMPACT_ATOMS: atom_id res chain seq x y z
N MET A 1 21.25 0.94 34.65
CA MET A 1 20.77 -0.27 33.96
C MET A 1 19.55 0.14 33.14
N SER A 2 19.72 0.43 31.84
CA SER A 2 18.57 0.62 30.96
C SER A 2 18.02 -0.76 30.62
N THR A 3 16.79 -1.03 31.04
CA THR A 3 16.06 -2.18 30.54
C THR A 3 15.76 -1.92 29.07
N ASN A 4 16.52 -2.55 28.18
CA ASN A 4 16.10 -2.75 26.80
C ASN A 4 14.80 -3.56 26.84
N LYS A 5 13.66 -2.87 26.97
CA LYS A 5 12.37 -3.44 26.62
C LYS A 5 12.40 -3.55 25.11
N THR A 6 12.81 -4.71 24.61
CA THR A 6 12.38 -5.16 23.29
C THR A 6 10.86 -5.16 23.36
N ILE A 7 10.21 -4.12 22.86
CA ILE A 7 8.78 -4.12 22.65
C ILE A 7 8.57 -5.20 21.60
N GLY A 8 8.30 -6.43 22.03
CA GLY A 8 7.82 -7.46 21.14
C GLY A 8 6.53 -6.91 20.54
N HIS A 9 6.59 -6.44 19.30
CA HIS A 9 5.41 -5.99 18.58
C HIS A 9 4.41 -7.15 18.61
N ASP A 10 3.33 -6.98 19.37
CA ASP A 10 2.29 -7.99 19.50
C ASP A 10 1.43 -7.98 18.24
N PHE A 11 1.99 -8.53 17.17
CA PHE A 11 1.38 -8.55 15.85
C PHE A 11 0.08 -9.36 15.81
N SER A 12 -0.22 -10.15 16.85
CA SER A 12 -1.52 -10.82 16.99
C SER A 12 -2.66 -9.80 17.03
N ARG A 13 -2.42 -8.61 17.60
CA ARG A 13 -3.38 -7.51 17.67
C ARG A 13 -3.72 -6.94 16.31
N PHE A 14 -2.74 -6.83 15.41
CA PHE A 14 -2.99 -6.37 14.04
C PHE A 14 -3.87 -7.33 13.27
N THR A 15 -3.61 -8.63 13.41
CA THR A 15 -4.46 -9.67 12.85
C THR A 15 -5.89 -9.61 13.39
N ALA A 16 -6.04 -9.42 14.70
CA ALA A 16 -7.33 -9.27 15.37
C ALA A 16 -8.12 -8.06 14.83
N ILE A 17 -7.48 -6.89 14.76
CA ILE A 17 -8.09 -5.66 14.23
C ILE A 17 -8.53 -5.85 12.77
N ARG A 18 -7.66 -6.43 11.93
CA ARG A 18 -7.98 -6.71 10.52
C ARG A 18 -9.15 -7.65 10.37
N THR A 19 -9.18 -8.73 11.15
CA THR A 19 -10.29 -9.69 11.16
C THR A 19 -11.61 -9.02 11.55
N ALA A 20 -11.60 -8.22 12.61
CA ALA A 20 -12.78 -7.51 13.08
C ALA A 20 -13.28 -6.48 12.05
N TYR A 21 -12.36 -5.72 11.47
CA TYR A 21 -12.65 -4.75 10.42
C TYR A 21 -13.25 -5.41 9.18
N SER A 22 -12.64 -6.50 8.70
CA SER A 22 -13.14 -7.25 7.56
C SER A 22 -14.51 -7.86 7.82
N LYS A 23 -14.78 -8.36 9.04
CA LYS A 23 -16.13 -8.84 9.41
C LYS A 23 -17.16 -7.70 9.35
N ARG A 24 -16.84 -6.53 9.89
CA ARG A 24 -17.74 -5.35 9.92
C ARG A 24 -18.20 -4.94 8.52
N PHE A 25 -17.29 -4.90 7.56
CA PHE A 25 -17.57 -4.44 6.19
C PHE A 25 -17.76 -5.58 5.18
N ASN A 26 -17.91 -6.82 5.66
CA ASN A 26 -18.11 -8.00 4.82
C ASN A 26 -17.00 -8.22 3.77
N TYR A 27 -15.75 -8.00 4.16
CA TYR A 27 -14.56 -8.30 3.35
C TYR A 27 -14.04 -9.71 3.66
N THR A 28 -13.51 -10.39 2.65
CA THR A 28 -12.72 -11.61 2.86
C THR A 28 -11.29 -11.22 3.26
N PHE A 29 -10.84 -11.74 4.40
CA PHE A 29 -9.49 -11.52 4.92
C PHE A 29 -8.66 -12.79 4.86
N GLU A 30 -7.47 -12.72 4.26
CA GLU A 30 -6.55 -13.85 4.19
C GLU A 30 -5.14 -13.46 4.67
N LEU A 31 -4.60 -14.25 5.60
CA LEU A 31 -3.21 -14.16 6.03
C LEU A 31 -2.34 -15.08 5.18
N ASN A 32 -1.26 -14.54 4.62
CA ASN A 32 -0.40 -15.28 3.72
C ASN A 32 0.96 -15.57 4.35
N PHE A 33 1.20 -16.84 4.68
CA PHE A 33 2.48 -17.35 5.18
C PHE A 33 3.26 -18.00 4.05
N VAL A 34 3.96 -17.20 3.24
CA VAL A 34 4.72 -17.71 2.09
C VAL A 34 6.10 -18.19 2.51
N GLN A 35 6.43 -19.44 2.16
CA GLN A 35 7.78 -20.00 2.33
C GLN A 35 8.81 -19.27 1.45
N ARG A 36 10.09 -19.28 1.87
CA ARG A 36 11.19 -18.53 1.24
C ARG A 36 11.47 -18.99 -0.21
N LYS A 37 10.76 -18.44 -1.20
CA LYS A 37 11.05 -18.61 -2.63
C LYS A 37 11.69 -17.38 -3.27
N SER A 38 11.34 -16.18 -2.82
CA SER A 38 11.91 -14.93 -3.33
C SER A 38 13.21 -14.57 -2.63
N ARG A 39 14.09 -13.86 -3.34
CA ARG A 39 15.42 -13.43 -2.85
C ARG A 39 15.37 -12.43 -1.68
N ARG A 40 14.30 -11.63 -1.59
CA ARG A 40 14.02 -10.71 -0.48
C ARG A 40 12.59 -10.93 0.02
N ALA A 41 12.32 -10.62 1.30
CA ALA A 41 11.01 -10.88 1.91
C ALA A 41 9.93 -9.99 1.31
N GLU A 42 10.30 -8.77 0.96
CA GLU A 42 9.46 -7.70 0.43
C GLU A 42 8.88 -8.06 -0.94
N TYR A 43 9.63 -8.81 -1.77
CA TYR A 43 9.13 -9.27 -3.08
C TYR A 43 8.08 -10.38 -3.00
N ARG A 44 7.89 -11.03 -1.84
CA ARG A 44 6.93 -12.13 -1.71
C ARG A 44 5.49 -11.67 -1.93
N LYS A 45 5.18 -10.41 -1.61
CA LYS A 45 3.84 -9.84 -1.85
C LYS A 45 3.44 -9.97 -3.32
N ILE A 46 4.39 -9.82 -4.24
CA ILE A 46 4.15 -9.88 -5.69
C ILE A 46 3.66 -11.28 -6.07
N GLU A 47 4.29 -12.32 -5.55
CA GLU A 47 3.90 -13.72 -5.80
C GLU A 47 2.51 -14.03 -5.25
N VAL A 48 2.21 -13.55 -4.04
CA VAL A 48 0.89 -13.69 -3.42
C VAL A 48 -0.15 -13.00 -4.29
N ILE A 49 0.02 -11.71 -4.56
CA ILE A 49 -0.90 -10.91 -5.37
C ILE A 49 -1.15 -11.59 -6.74
N ILE A 50 -0.11 -12.09 -7.41
CA ILE A 50 -0.26 -12.82 -8.68
C ILE A 50 -1.12 -14.08 -8.50
N SER A 51 -0.94 -14.83 -7.41
CA SER A 51 -1.72 -16.04 -7.16
C SER A 51 -3.20 -15.74 -6.98
N TYR A 52 -3.56 -14.69 -6.22
CA TYR A 52 -4.94 -14.26 -6.05
C TYR A 52 -5.52 -13.69 -7.34
N TYR A 53 -4.74 -12.90 -8.09
CA TYR A 53 -5.16 -12.39 -9.38
C TYR A 53 -5.50 -13.54 -10.34
N ARG A 54 -4.65 -14.58 -10.42
CA ARG A 54 -4.93 -15.76 -11.24
C ARG A 54 -6.18 -16.51 -10.78
N LYS A 55 -6.37 -16.64 -9.46
CA LYS A 55 -7.51 -17.36 -8.87
C LYS A 55 -8.85 -16.64 -9.10
N TYR A 56 -8.85 -15.31 -9.07
CA TYR A 56 -10.10 -14.53 -8.99
C TYR A 56 -10.36 -13.59 -10.17
N SER A 57 -9.40 -13.32 -11.06
CA SER A 57 -9.61 -12.39 -12.19
C SER A 57 -10.67 -12.82 -13.21
N GLN A 58 -11.01 -14.12 -13.23
CA GLN A 58 -12.03 -14.71 -14.10
C GLN A 58 -13.32 -15.08 -13.34
N THR A 59 -13.46 -14.62 -12.09
CA THR A 59 -14.65 -14.88 -11.28
C THR A 59 -15.36 -13.59 -10.93
N ASP A 60 -16.65 -13.70 -10.59
CA ASP A 60 -17.47 -12.58 -10.14
C ASP A 60 -17.45 -12.45 -8.60
N ALA A 61 -16.48 -13.09 -7.94
CA ALA A 61 -16.41 -13.13 -6.48
C ALA A 61 -15.88 -11.83 -5.87
N PHE A 62 -14.95 -11.15 -6.55
CA PHE A 62 -14.27 -9.97 -6.03
C PHE A 62 -13.95 -8.97 -7.16
N ASP A 63 -14.23 -7.69 -6.91
CA ASP A 63 -13.86 -6.61 -7.84
C ASP A 63 -12.39 -6.18 -7.66
N TYR A 64 -11.95 -6.10 -6.41
CA TYR A 64 -10.62 -5.67 -6.02
C TYR A 64 -9.96 -6.65 -5.06
N LEU A 65 -8.65 -6.76 -5.19
CA LEU A 65 -7.76 -7.23 -4.14
C LEU A 65 -7.18 -6.00 -3.42
N PHE A 66 -7.30 -5.98 -2.09
CA PHE A 66 -6.61 -5.00 -1.26
C PHE A 66 -5.43 -5.69 -0.56
N TRP A 67 -4.20 -5.26 -0.89
CA TRP A 67 -3.00 -5.68 -0.20
C TRP A 67 -2.69 -4.70 0.93
N MET A 68 -2.27 -5.24 2.07
CA MET A 68 -1.80 -4.46 3.20
C MET A 68 -0.56 -5.12 3.81
N ASP A 69 0.53 -4.36 3.93
CA ASP A 69 1.77 -4.80 4.56
C ASP A 69 1.56 -5.14 6.04
N TRP A 70 2.44 -6.00 6.52
CA TRP A 70 2.35 -6.50 7.89
C TRP A 70 2.46 -5.39 8.94
N ASP A 71 3.24 -4.35 8.65
CA ASP A 71 3.45 -3.15 9.47
C ASP A 71 2.47 -2.00 9.15
N THR A 72 1.37 -2.28 8.44
CA THR A 72 0.27 -1.31 8.22
C THR A 72 -0.90 -1.60 9.16
N CYS A 73 -1.28 -0.62 9.99
CA CYS A 73 -2.34 -0.75 10.99
C CYS A 73 -3.61 0.00 10.59
N ILE A 74 -4.78 -0.58 10.90
CA ILE A 74 -6.08 0.11 10.75
C ILE A 74 -6.31 0.97 11.99
N MET A 75 -6.43 2.28 11.75
CA MET A 75 -6.58 3.32 12.76
C MET A 75 -8.01 3.81 12.91
N ASN A 76 -8.78 3.73 11.83
CA ASN A 76 -10.19 4.11 11.83
C ASN A 76 -11.04 2.96 11.26
N GLY A 77 -11.62 2.17 12.16
CA GLY A 77 -12.48 1.04 11.79
C GLY A 77 -13.91 1.42 11.40
N THR A 78 -14.25 2.71 11.33
CA THR A 78 -15.61 3.17 11.01
C THR A 78 -15.82 3.48 9.53
N VAL A 79 -14.73 3.58 8.76
CA VAL A 79 -14.75 3.92 7.33
C VAL A 79 -14.47 2.67 6.50
N SER A 80 -15.26 2.44 5.44
CA SER A 80 -15.09 1.29 4.54
C SER A 80 -13.94 1.52 3.54
N LEU A 81 -13.30 0.44 3.09
CA LEU A 81 -12.30 0.51 2.01
C LEU A 81 -12.92 1.06 0.72
N ASP A 82 -14.18 0.72 0.47
CA ASP A 82 -14.92 1.11 -0.74
C ASP A 82 -15.05 2.62 -0.86
N SER A 83 -15.08 3.35 0.26
CA SER A 83 -15.14 4.81 0.26
C SER A 83 -13.92 5.48 -0.38
N PHE A 84 -12.81 4.75 -0.53
CA PHE A 84 -11.58 5.21 -1.16
C PHE A 84 -11.44 4.80 -2.63
N ILE A 85 -12.35 3.96 -3.13
CA ILE A 85 -12.37 3.53 -4.53
C ILE A 85 -13.17 4.57 -5.32
N PRO A 86 -12.54 5.38 -6.20
CA PRO A 86 -13.27 6.39 -6.93
C PRO A 86 -14.20 5.74 -7.96
N THR A 87 -15.29 6.42 -8.29
CA THR A 87 -16.31 5.96 -9.26
C THR A 87 -15.76 5.71 -10.66
N SER A 88 -14.58 6.24 -10.99
CA SER A 88 -13.88 5.93 -12.25
C SER A 88 -13.31 4.51 -12.30
N LEU A 89 -13.31 3.78 -11.18
CA LEU A 89 -12.86 2.38 -11.04
C LEU A 89 -11.47 2.14 -11.66
N PRO A 90 -10.43 2.86 -11.20
CA PRO A 90 -9.07 2.68 -11.68
C PRO A 90 -8.58 1.26 -11.38
N ASP A 91 -7.68 0.78 -12.21
CA ASP A 91 -7.18 -0.59 -12.12
C ASP A 91 -6.18 -0.79 -10.98
N ILE A 92 -5.42 0.26 -10.68
CA ILE A 92 -4.43 0.30 -9.61
C ILE A 92 -4.71 1.53 -8.77
N ILE A 93 -4.84 1.34 -7.46
CA ILE A 93 -4.93 2.42 -6.48
C ILE A 93 -3.82 2.25 -5.47
N LEU A 94 -2.96 3.25 -5.36
CA LEU A 94 -1.86 3.28 -4.40
C LEU A 94 -2.06 4.36 -3.35
N THR A 95 -1.24 4.25 -2.33
CA THR A 95 -1.14 5.26 -1.29
C THR A 95 -0.16 6.34 -1.73
N ASP A 96 -0.56 7.61 -1.56
CA ASP A 96 0.37 8.73 -1.59
C ASP A 96 1.37 8.62 -0.43
N HIS A 97 2.64 8.96 -0.62
CA HIS A 97 3.68 8.74 0.39
C HIS A 97 4.77 9.81 0.29
N ASP A 98 5.72 9.86 1.22
CA ASP A 98 6.91 10.71 1.06
C ASP A 98 7.74 10.33 -0.19
N GLN A 99 7.55 9.09 -0.66
CA GLN A 99 7.93 8.59 -1.97
C GLN A 99 6.77 8.81 -2.95
N PRO A 100 7.02 9.01 -4.26
CA PRO A 100 5.95 9.19 -5.23
C PRO A 100 4.90 8.10 -5.26
N ILE A 101 5.19 6.88 -4.78
CA ILE A 101 4.19 5.85 -4.50
C ILE A 101 4.61 5.01 -3.27
N ASN A 102 3.64 4.38 -2.61
CA ASN A 102 3.89 3.30 -1.65
C ASN A 102 2.88 2.15 -1.86
N ASN A 103 3.40 0.93 -1.93
CA ASN A 103 2.64 -0.29 -2.21
C ASN A 103 2.33 -1.14 -0.95
N GLY A 104 2.60 -0.61 0.24
CA GLY A 104 2.26 -1.22 1.52
C GLY A 104 0.76 -1.14 1.86
N ALA A 105 0.01 -0.33 1.11
CA ALA A 105 -1.44 -0.43 0.97
C ALA A 105 -1.81 -0.17 -0.50
N LEU A 106 -2.47 -1.14 -1.15
CA LEU A 106 -2.66 -1.19 -2.59
C LEU A 106 -3.99 -1.85 -2.94
N PHE A 107 -4.79 -1.22 -3.80
CA PHE A 107 -5.90 -1.90 -4.48
C PHE A 107 -5.49 -2.30 -5.91
N LEU A 108 -5.84 -3.53 -6.27
CA LEU A 108 -5.70 -4.08 -7.62
C LEU A 108 -7.04 -4.58 -8.10
N ARG A 109 -7.52 -4.02 -9.21
CA ARG A 109 -8.72 -4.49 -9.87
C ARG A 109 -8.47 -5.88 -10.46
N LEU A 110 -9.36 -6.81 -10.14
CA LEU A 110 -9.23 -8.21 -10.53
C LEU A 110 -9.96 -8.49 -11.84
N ARG A 111 -11.23 -8.05 -11.92
CA ARG A 111 -12.15 -8.46 -12.97
C ARG A 111 -12.05 -7.61 -14.23
N GLY A 112 -11.91 -8.27 -15.37
CA GLY A 112 -12.08 -7.65 -16.70
C GLY A 112 -10.92 -6.73 -17.12
N VAL A 113 -9.75 -6.86 -16.49
CA VAL A 113 -8.61 -5.97 -16.72
C VAL A 113 -7.34 -6.75 -17.11
N PRO A 114 -7.23 -7.27 -18.35
CA PRO A 114 -6.05 -8.03 -18.79
C PRO A 114 -4.71 -7.29 -18.60
N ARG A 115 -4.75 -5.96 -18.66
CA ARG A 115 -3.59 -5.10 -18.42
C ARG A 115 -3.02 -5.20 -17.01
N VAL A 116 -3.84 -5.47 -15.99
CA VAL A 116 -3.34 -5.71 -14.61
C VAL A 116 -2.49 -6.98 -14.59
N GLY A 117 -2.93 -8.03 -15.28
CA GLY A 117 -2.12 -9.24 -15.47
C GLY A 117 -0.74 -8.95 -16.09
N ARG A 118 -0.68 -8.08 -17.11
CA ARG A 118 0.60 -7.65 -17.73
C ARG A 118 1.47 -6.85 -16.76
N PHE A 119 0.88 -5.90 -16.02
CA PHE A 119 1.57 -5.16 -14.97
C PHE A 119 2.20 -6.09 -13.94
N LEU A 120 1.44 -7.05 -13.41
CA LEU A 120 1.93 -7.99 -12.40
C LEU A 120 3.06 -8.88 -12.92
N GLN A 121 2.98 -9.35 -14.16
CA GLN A 121 4.06 -10.11 -14.80
C GLN A 121 5.34 -9.28 -14.92
N PHE A 122 5.21 -8.02 -15.32
CA PHE A 122 6.37 -7.13 -15.44
C PHE A 122 6.95 -6.79 -14.07
N TRP A 123 6.12 -6.49 -13.07
CA TRP A 123 6.56 -6.24 -11.70
C TRP A 123 7.30 -7.43 -11.09
N GLN A 124 6.82 -8.65 -11.33
CA GLN A 124 7.54 -9.87 -10.96
C GLN A 124 8.88 -9.97 -11.68
N LYS A 125 8.93 -9.76 -13.00
CA LYS A 125 10.18 -9.78 -13.76
C LYS A 125 11.18 -8.76 -13.19
N GLN A 126 10.76 -7.52 -12.95
CA GLN A 126 11.62 -6.47 -12.41
C GLN A 126 12.17 -6.84 -11.02
N SER A 127 11.35 -7.43 -10.16
CA SER A 127 11.79 -7.90 -8.84
C SER A 127 12.89 -8.98 -8.89
N GLN A 128 13.04 -9.68 -10.03
CA GLN A 128 14.05 -10.71 -10.23
C GLN A 128 15.34 -10.17 -10.84
N LEU A 129 15.27 -9.09 -11.63
CA LEU A 129 16.38 -8.61 -12.46
C LEU A 129 17.46 -7.84 -11.69
N ALA A 130 17.09 -7.00 -10.72
CA ALA A 130 18.03 -6.13 -10.01
C ALA A 130 17.55 -5.84 -8.60
N ASP A 131 18.46 -5.51 -7.69
CA ASP A 131 18.15 -4.99 -6.36
C ASP A 131 17.77 -3.51 -6.46
N TRP A 132 16.47 -3.26 -6.55
CA TRP A 132 15.91 -1.92 -6.66
C TRP A 132 15.99 -1.16 -5.32
N GLU A 133 16.12 0.16 -5.42
CA GLU A 133 15.90 1.08 -4.30
C GLU A 133 14.50 0.86 -3.71
N TRP A 134 14.41 0.67 -2.39
CA TRP A 134 13.13 0.34 -1.73
C TRP A 134 12.45 -0.92 -2.29
N THR A 135 13.26 -1.90 -2.70
CA THR A 135 12.82 -3.28 -2.99
C THR A 135 11.69 -3.37 -4.02
N ASP A 136 10.52 -3.84 -3.61
CA ASP A 136 9.31 -4.06 -4.39
C ASP A 136 8.63 -2.75 -4.80
N ASN A 137 8.73 -1.71 -3.96
CA ASN A 137 8.33 -0.35 -4.31
C ASN A 137 9.15 0.14 -5.51
N GLY A 138 10.48 -0.01 -5.45
CA GLY A 138 11.39 0.34 -6.53
C GLY A 138 11.10 -0.41 -7.83
N ALA A 139 10.89 -1.72 -7.74
CA ALA A 139 10.56 -2.57 -8.89
C ALA A 139 9.19 -2.23 -9.51
N MET A 140 8.28 -1.58 -8.76
CA MET A 140 6.97 -1.18 -9.26
C MET A 140 7.07 0.00 -10.24
N TYR A 141 8.00 0.93 -10.03
CA TYR A 141 8.18 2.11 -10.87
C TYR A 141 8.32 1.82 -12.37
N PRO A 142 9.30 1.01 -12.84
CA PRO A 142 9.40 0.66 -14.26
C PRO A 142 8.15 -0.09 -14.77
N SER A 143 7.48 -0.83 -13.88
CA SER A 143 6.26 -1.57 -14.22
C SER A 143 5.08 -0.64 -14.46
N LEU A 144 5.00 0.47 -13.73
CA LEU A 144 3.99 1.51 -13.96
C LEU A 144 4.26 2.29 -15.25
N ILE A 145 5.52 2.55 -15.59
CA ILE A 145 5.88 3.23 -16.86
C ILE A 145 5.37 2.42 -18.06
N VAL A 146 5.67 1.12 -18.09
CA VAL A 146 5.20 0.21 -19.14
C VAL A 146 3.68 0.05 -19.09
N TYR A 147 3.10 -0.09 -17.90
CA TYR A 147 1.65 -0.25 -17.72
C TYR A 147 0.83 0.94 -18.27
N LEU A 148 1.39 2.14 -18.13
CA LEU A 148 0.75 3.38 -18.56
C LEU A 148 1.00 3.68 -20.04
N ASP A 149 1.54 2.72 -20.79
CA ASP A 149 1.92 2.81 -22.20
C ASP A 149 2.79 4.06 -22.48
N ARG A 150 3.62 4.47 -21.50
CA ARG A 150 4.51 5.64 -21.63
C ARG A 150 5.78 5.31 -22.38
N ASP A 151 6.30 4.13 -22.11
CA ASP A 151 7.45 3.57 -22.80
C ASP A 151 7.27 2.04 -22.90
N PRO A 152 6.68 1.53 -24.00
CA PRO A 152 6.50 0.09 -24.18
C PRO A 152 7.83 -0.65 -24.40
N ASP A 153 8.87 0.07 -24.82
CA ASP A 153 10.22 -0.45 -25.09
C ASP A 153 11.18 -0.19 -23.93
N TYR A 154 10.64 0.14 -22.75
CA TYR A 154 11.41 0.50 -21.56
C TYR A 154 12.51 -0.53 -21.27
N ASN A 155 13.76 -0.07 -21.40
CA ASN A 155 14.96 -0.90 -21.44
C ASN A 155 15.66 -1.06 -20.07
N ASN A 156 14.97 -0.68 -18.98
CA ASN A 156 15.50 -0.63 -17.61
C ASN A 156 16.52 0.48 -17.30
N GLU A 157 16.60 1.55 -18.09
CA GLU A 157 17.51 2.68 -17.83
C GLU A 157 17.34 3.33 -16.44
N CYS A 158 16.13 3.34 -15.85
CA CYS A 158 15.93 3.86 -14.49
C CYS A 158 16.42 2.90 -13.36
N GLY A 159 16.96 1.72 -13.67
CA GLY A 159 17.37 0.71 -12.69
C GLY A 159 18.66 0.98 -11.93
N HIS A 160 19.41 2.03 -12.28
CA HIS A 160 20.78 2.25 -11.78
C HIS A 160 20.94 3.56 -10.98
N GLY A 161 20.46 3.57 -9.72
CA GLY A 161 20.77 4.64 -8.74
C GLY A 161 20.06 5.98 -8.94
N HIS A 162 19.13 6.07 -9.90
CA HIS A 162 18.33 7.26 -10.18
C HIS A 162 16.84 6.92 -10.38
N THR A 163 16.38 5.80 -9.82
CA THR A 163 15.04 5.25 -10.08
C THR A 163 13.95 6.28 -9.76
N LEU A 164 14.08 6.96 -8.62
CA LEU A 164 13.13 7.99 -8.19
C LEU A 164 13.07 9.17 -9.17
N ARG A 165 14.23 9.72 -9.53
CA ARG A 165 14.31 10.88 -10.43
C ARG A 165 13.75 10.55 -11.81
N CYS A 166 14.14 9.40 -12.35
CA CYS A 166 13.66 8.92 -13.64
C CYS A 166 12.15 8.68 -13.63
N PHE A 167 11.61 8.09 -12.56
CA PHE A 167 10.16 7.93 -12.37
C PHE A 167 9.43 9.28 -12.30
N ILE A 168 9.97 10.23 -11.53
CA ILE A 168 9.44 11.59 -11.44
C ILE A 168 9.36 12.23 -12.83
N GLU A 169 10.45 12.19 -13.60
CA GLU A 169 10.54 12.81 -14.92
C GLU A 169 9.56 12.15 -15.92
N GLN A 170 9.44 10.82 -15.88
CA GLN A 170 8.60 10.05 -16.80
C GLN A 170 7.11 10.06 -16.43
N LEU A 171 6.76 10.09 -15.14
CA LEU A 171 5.37 9.95 -14.68
C LEU A 171 4.75 11.21 -14.07
N LEU A 172 5.51 12.09 -13.42
CA LEU A 172 4.97 13.36 -12.90
C LEU A 172 4.96 14.50 -13.92
N SER A 173 5.58 14.33 -15.09
CA SER A 173 5.48 15.29 -16.20
C SER A 173 4.04 15.43 -16.74
N VAL A 174 3.16 14.47 -16.44
CA VAL A 174 1.74 14.49 -16.80
C VAL A 174 0.93 15.03 -15.60
N LYS A 175 0.80 16.34 -15.52
CA LYS A 175 0.07 17.00 -14.43
C LYS A 175 -1.46 16.92 -14.64
N TYR A 176 -2.11 15.91 -14.09
CA TYR A 176 -3.51 16.00 -13.70
C TYR A 176 -3.62 15.96 -12.17
N LYS A 177 -3.70 17.15 -11.56
CA LYS A 177 -4.07 17.26 -10.14
C LYS A 177 -5.59 17.24 -10.07
N LEU A 178 -6.16 16.19 -9.47
CA LEU A 178 -7.53 16.26 -8.99
C LEU A 178 -7.52 17.03 -7.67
N PRO A 179 -8.64 17.65 -7.26
CA PRO A 179 -8.72 18.37 -5.98
C PRO A 179 -8.41 17.47 -4.77
N TYR A 180 -8.44 16.14 -4.97
CA TYR A 180 -8.39 15.11 -3.94
C TYR A 180 -7.45 13.95 -4.31
N GLY A 181 -6.37 14.16 -5.06
CA GLY A 181 -5.35 13.13 -5.29
C GLY A 181 -4.53 13.30 -6.55
N ARG A 182 -3.53 12.41 -6.71
CA ARG A 182 -2.68 12.36 -7.91
C ARG A 182 -3.22 11.28 -8.84
N ARG A 183 -3.70 11.70 -10.02
CA ARG A 183 -4.16 10.79 -11.07
C ARG A 183 -3.18 10.86 -12.22
N PHE A 184 -2.48 9.75 -12.46
CA PHE A 184 -1.48 9.66 -13.52
C PHE A 184 -2.09 9.22 -14.85
N SER A 185 -3.21 8.48 -14.78
CA SER A 185 -4.02 8.09 -15.93
C SER A 185 -5.43 7.74 -15.50
N GLN A 186 -6.28 7.36 -16.45
CA GLN A 186 -7.60 6.85 -16.09
C GLN A 186 -7.56 5.54 -15.29
N TYR A 187 -6.44 4.81 -15.34
CA TYR A 187 -6.22 3.48 -14.80
C TYR A 187 -5.42 3.45 -13.50
N PHE A 188 -4.75 4.55 -13.14
CA PHE A 188 -3.86 4.62 -11.98
C PHE A 188 -4.13 5.87 -11.15
N TYR A 189 -4.42 5.66 -9.87
CA TYR A 189 -4.78 6.69 -8.91
C TYR A 189 -3.97 6.54 -7.61
N CYS A 190 -3.49 7.65 -7.04
CA CYS A 190 -2.91 7.69 -5.71
C CYS A 190 -3.84 8.46 -4.77
N ILE A 191 -4.28 7.80 -3.69
CA ILE A 191 -5.14 8.40 -2.67
C ILE A 191 -4.28 9.28 -1.77
N PRO A 192 -4.56 10.59 -1.66
CA PRO A 192 -3.75 11.48 -0.86
C PRO A 192 -4.09 11.37 0.62
N ALA A 193 -3.08 11.60 1.48
CA ALA A 193 -3.23 11.53 2.94
C ALA A 193 -4.39 12.36 3.51
N PRO A 194 -4.70 13.58 3.01
CA PRO A 194 -5.81 14.38 3.54
C PRO A 194 -7.20 13.75 3.37
N LEU A 195 -7.38 12.79 2.44
CA LEU A 195 -8.60 12.00 2.35
C LEU A 195 -8.73 10.97 3.48
N GLY A 196 -7.71 10.86 4.32
CA GLY A 196 -7.72 9.96 5.45
C GLY A 196 -7.44 8.52 5.05
N PHE A 197 -6.73 8.27 3.96
CA PHE A 197 -6.35 6.89 3.63
C PHE A 197 -5.12 6.46 4.45
N ASN A 198 -4.09 7.30 4.53
CA ASN A 198 -2.87 7.00 5.27
C ASN A 198 -2.33 8.21 6.05
N ASN A 199 -1.18 7.99 6.69
CA ASN A 199 -0.43 8.98 7.46
C ASN A 199 0.81 9.57 6.75
N HIS A 200 1.06 9.26 5.48
CA HIS A 200 2.20 9.78 4.71
C HIS A 200 1.70 10.60 3.53
N HIS A 201 2.32 11.74 3.26
CA HIS A 201 1.95 12.60 2.13
C HIS A 201 3.17 12.94 1.28
N PHE A 202 2.97 13.00 -0.03
CA PHE A 202 3.99 13.45 -0.95
C PHE A 202 4.08 14.97 -0.98
N ASP A 203 5.21 15.53 -0.53
CA ASP A 203 5.48 16.96 -0.66
C ASP A 203 6.29 17.24 -1.93
N GLU A 204 5.62 17.75 -2.97
CA GLU A 204 6.26 18.15 -4.23
C GLU A 204 7.36 19.20 -4.03
N ALA A 205 7.27 20.07 -3.01
CA ALA A 205 8.29 21.09 -2.76
C ALA A 205 9.61 20.47 -2.27
N LYS A 206 9.57 19.22 -1.79
CA LYS A 206 10.73 18.47 -1.28
C LYS A 206 11.33 17.50 -2.29
N LEU A 207 10.84 17.48 -3.54
CA LEU A 207 11.30 16.58 -4.61
C LEU A 207 12.83 16.53 -4.78
N TYR A 208 13.49 17.69 -4.60
CA TYR A 208 14.93 17.86 -4.83
C TYR A 208 15.75 17.99 -3.55
N ASN A 209 15.08 18.12 -2.40
CA ASN A 209 15.68 18.21 -1.07
C ASN A 209 14.91 17.25 -0.18
N TRP A 210 15.22 15.96 -0.31
CA TRP A 210 14.53 14.89 0.41
C TRP A 210 14.66 15.11 1.93
N ASP A 211 13.53 15.36 2.56
CA ASP A 211 13.38 15.51 4.00
C ASP A 211 12.10 14.76 4.39
N SER A 212 12.27 13.66 5.11
CA SER A 212 11.24 12.65 5.43
C SER A 212 10.27 13.14 6.51
N THR A 213 9.67 14.32 6.34
CA THR A 213 8.66 14.81 7.28
C THR A 213 7.34 14.11 7.02
N THR A 214 7.03 13.13 7.84
CA THR A 214 5.72 12.49 7.94
C THR A 214 4.70 13.48 8.49
N THR A 215 3.81 13.99 7.64
CA THR A 215 2.64 14.73 8.12
C THR A 215 1.59 13.73 8.61
N TYR A 216 1.63 13.40 9.90
CA TYR A 216 0.65 12.53 10.53
C TYR A 216 -0.71 13.22 10.62
N TYR A 217 -1.77 12.56 10.15
CA TYR A 217 -3.16 13.01 10.30
C TYR A 217 -3.94 12.09 11.26
N PRO A 218 -3.75 12.25 12.59
CA PRO A 218 -4.21 11.31 13.62
C PRO A 218 -5.70 11.00 13.60
N ASP A 219 -6.50 11.95 13.14
CA ASP A 219 -7.96 11.93 13.26
C ASP A 219 -8.64 11.71 11.91
N LYS A 220 -7.85 11.54 10.84
CA LYS A 220 -8.35 11.31 9.48
C LYS A 220 -7.81 10.03 8.88
N GLY A 221 -6.57 9.64 9.20
CA GLY A 221 -5.93 8.45 8.62
C GLY A 221 -6.64 7.14 8.99
N MET A 222 -7.04 6.40 7.97
CA MET A 222 -7.56 5.03 8.07
C MET A 222 -6.43 4.06 8.34
N PHE A 223 -5.28 4.27 7.70
CA PHE A 223 -4.08 3.47 7.87
C PHE A 223 -2.94 4.26 8.49
N ALA A 224 -2.18 3.59 9.36
CA ALA A 224 -0.81 3.97 9.65
C ALA A 224 0.12 2.99 8.95
N ILE A 225 1.01 3.47 8.08
CA ILE A 225 2.04 2.68 7.40
C ILE A 225 3.36 2.86 8.15
N HIS A 226 4.20 1.82 8.16
CA HIS A 226 5.48 1.76 8.87
C HIS A 226 5.36 1.81 10.40
N THR A 227 4.33 1.17 10.94
CA THR A 227 4.07 1.11 12.40
C THR A 227 5.09 0.33 13.21
N LYS A 228 6.13 -0.19 12.56
CA LYS A 228 7.33 -0.77 13.18
C LYS A 228 8.23 0.28 13.83
N ASP A 229 8.12 1.56 13.46
CA ASP A 229 8.86 2.63 14.14
C ASP A 229 8.31 2.82 15.56
N GLU A 230 9.19 2.71 16.56
CA GLU A 230 8.81 2.70 17.98
C GLU A 230 8.03 3.95 18.39
N ASP A 231 8.35 5.12 17.82
CA ASP A 231 7.66 6.38 18.09
C ASP A 231 6.24 6.41 17.53
N ILE A 232 6.04 5.78 16.36
CA ILE A 232 4.71 5.60 15.78
C ILE A 232 3.96 4.60 16.65
N TRP A 233 4.58 3.47 17.01
CA TRP A 233 3.97 2.45 17.84
C TRP A 233 3.57 2.95 19.23
N ALA A 234 4.37 3.77 19.91
CA ALA A 234 4.03 4.31 21.21
C ALA A 234 2.75 5.16 21.16
N ASN A 235 2.67 6.09 20.20
CA ASN A 235 1.50 6.94 19.98
C ASN A 235 0.27 6.15 19.51
N LEU A 236 0.48 5.14 18.66
CA LEU A 236 -0.57 4.23 18.22
C LEU A 236 -1.07 3.34 19.36
N SER A 237 -0.15 2.87 20.19
CA SER A 237 -0.46 1.98 21.30
C SER A 237 -1.30 2.68 22.33
N GLU A 238 -1.20 3.99 22.57
CA GLU A 238 -2.14 4.68 23.47
C GLU A 238 -3.57 4.73 22.89
N LYS A 239 -3.70 4.99 21.59
CA LYS A 239 -5.01 4.96 20.89
C LYS A 239 -5.59 3.53 20.82
N ILE A 240 -4.74 2.53 20.60
CA ILE A 240 -5.09 1.10 20.50
C ILE A 240 -5.24 0.45 21.89
N ASN A 241 -4.52 0.92 22.93
CA ASN A 241 -4.65 0.44 24.30
C ASN A 241 -5.89 1.04 24.97
N GLY A 242 -6.48 2.12 24.45
CA GLY A 242 -7.89 2.42 24.71
C GLY A 242 -8.84 1.30 24.27
N TRP A 243 -8.38 0.39 23.41
CA TRP A 243 -9.05 -0.84 23.00
C TRP A 243 -8.48 -2.09 23.72
N SER A 244 -7.68 -1.90 24.79
CA SER A 244 -7.09 -2.99 25.55
C SER A 244 -8.10 -3.62 26.50
N GLY A 245 -8.75 -4.65 26.00
CA GLY A 245 -8.83 -5.91 26.72
C GLY A 245 -8.51 -7.02 25.73
N ASP A 246 -8.32 -8.25 26.18
CA ASP A 246 -8.32 -9.46 25.33
C ASP A 246 -9.67 -9.71 24.63
N ASN A 247 -10.45 -8.65 24.48
CA ASN A 247 -11.82 -8.57 24.07
C ASN A 247 -11.86 -7.52 22.95
N ILE A 248 -11.64 -7.98 21.72
CA ILE A 248 -11.99 -7.28 20.46
C ILE A 248 -13.39 -6.66 20.55
N SER A 249 -14.23 -7.20 21.44
CA SER A 249 -15.54 -6.69 21.82
C SER A 249 -15.60 -5.29 22.44
N THR A 250 -14.46 -4.70 22.81
CA THR A 250 -14.38 -3.35 23.36
C THR A 250 -14.02 -2.29 22.31
N LEU A 251 -13.79 -2.70 21.06
CA LEU A 251 -13.61 -1.75 19.97
C LEU A 251 -14.92 -0.97 19.76
N PRO A 252 -14.88 0.38 19.71
CA PRO A 252 -16.10 1.22 19.63
C PRO A 252 -16.98 0.98 18.38
N TRP A 253 -16.51 0.16 17.45
CA TRP A 253 -17.15 -0.19 16.18
C TRP A 253 -17.27 -1.69 15.96
N VAL A 254 -17.02 -2.52 16.98
CA VAL A 254 -17.34 -3.96 16.91
C VAL A 254 -18.66 -4.18 17.64
N ASP A 255 -19.75 -3.99 16.91
CA ASP A 255 -21.07 -4.48 17.33
C ASP A 255 -21.11 -5.99 17.02
N PHE A 256 -21.47 -6.82 18.02
CA PHE A 256 -21.71 -8.26 17.80
C PHE A 256 -23.09 -8.53 17.26
#